data_AF-A0A430VBN2-F1
#
_entry.id   AF-A0A430VBN2-F1
#
_cell.length_a   1.000
_cell.length_b   1.000
_cell.length_c   1.000
_cell.angle_alpha   90.00
_cell.angle_beta   90.00
_cell.angle_gamma   90.00
#
_symmetry.space_group_name_H-M   'P 1'
#
loop_
_entity.id
_entity.type
_entity.pdbx_description
1 polymer ?
#
loop_
_entity_poly.entity_id
_entity_poly.type
_entity_poly.pdbx_seq_one_letter_code
_entity_poly.pdbx_strand_id
1 'polypeptide(L)'
;MVPFKVRRRAQAVRLAAQGWTAPRIARHLGLDRTTLHRDLRRWLERGIEGLGQRSYLVDGKPPGARPRWTPAMSAFLGELLAGEEAWTAPRLQEALERRFFVTFHPGTVRRKLLEMGYRWKRTRYVPTGKPTAEERERFAAALGG
;
A
#
# COMPACT_ATOMS: atom_id res chain seq x y z
N MET A 1 -15.48 -11.74 -13.98
CA MET A 1 -15.83 -10.52 -14.74
C MET A 1 -14.66 -10.09 -15.61
N VAL A 2 -14.81 -9.97 -16.93
CA VAL A 2 -13.71 -9.52 -17.82
C VAL A 2 -13.48 -8.00 -17.64
N PRO A 3 -12.25 -7.52 -17.40
CA PRO A 3 -11.97 -6.10 -17.22
C PRO A 3 -12.41 -5.24 -18.42
N PHE A 4 -12.90 -4.03 -18.16
CA PHE A 4 -13.41 -3.12 -19.21
C PHE A 4 -12.42 -2.91 -20.37
N LYS A 5 -11.13 -2.68 -20.07
CA LYS A 5 -10.09 -2.47 -21.09
C LYS A 5 -9.90 -3.69 -22.01
N VAL A 6 -10.00 -4.90 -21.45
CA VAL A 6 -9.87 -6.15 -22.22
C VAL A 6 -11.04 -6.30 -23.18
N ARG A 7 -12.28 -6.08 -22.69
CA ARG A 7 -13.49 -6.11 -23.52
C ARG A 7 -13.43 -5.10 -24.66
N ARG A 8 -13.03 -3.87 -24.36
CA ARG A 8 -12.92 -2.79 -25.35
C ARG A 8 -11.90 -3.11 -26.45
N ARG A 9 -10.74 -3.67 -26.10
CA ARG A 9 -9.73 -4.09 -27.07
C ARG A 9 -10.22 -5.23 -27.95
N ALA A 10 -10.87 -6.22 -27.36
CA ALA A 10 -11.48 -7.33 -28.11
C ALA A 10 -12.53 -6.81 -29.11
N GLN A 11 -13.35 -5.84 -28.71
CA GLN A 11 -14.29 -5.17 -29.62
C GLN A 11 -13.58 -4.44 -30.77
N ALA A 12 -12.50 -3.71 -30.48
CA ALA A 12 -11.72 -3.02 -31.52
C ALA A 12 -11.13 -4.01 -32.54
N VAL A 13 -10.56 -5.13 -32.07
CA VAL A 13 -10.02 -6.19 -32.95
C VAL A 13 -11.13 -6.83 -33.78
N ARG A 14 -12.27 -7.15 -33.17
CA ARG A 14 -13.43 -7.72 -33.88
C ARG A 14 -13.92 -6.80 -34.99
N LEU A 15 -14.06 -5.50 -34.71
CA LEU A 15 -14.52 -4.52 -35.70
C LEU A 15 -13.51 -4.34 -36.83
N ALA A 16 -12.21 -4.35 -36.52
CA ALA A 16 -11.17 -4.31 -37.54
C ALA A 16 -11.21 -5.56 -38.44
N ALA A 17 -11.41 -6.75 -37.87
CA ALA A 17 -11.58 -8.00 -38.62
C ALA A 17 -12.85 -8.00 -39.50
N GLN A 18 -13.87 -7.22 -39.13
CA GLN A 18 -15.07 -6.98 -39.94
C GLN A 18 -14.87 -5.91 -41.03
N GLY A 19 -13.63 -5.44 -41.25
CA GLY A 19 -13.29 -4.46 -42.29
C GLY A 19 -13.62 -3.02 -41.93
N TRP A 20 -13.93 -2.71 -40.67
CA TRP A 20 -14.17 -1.31 -40.28
C TRP A 20 -12.87 -0.51 -40.31
N THR A 21 -12.94 0.72 -40.82
CA THR A 21 -11.80 1.64 -40.83
C THR A 21 -11.49 2.15 -39.42
N ALA A 22 -10.20 2.44 -39.15
CA ALA A 22 -9.76 2.93 -37.84
C ALA A 22 -10.53 4.19 -37.36
N PRO A 23 -10.80 5.21 -38.20
CA PRO A 23 -11.62 6.36 -37.77
C PRO A 23 -13.04 5.98 -37.35
N ARG A 24 -13.66 5.02 -38.05
CA ARG A 24 -15.02 4.55 -37.74
C ARG A 24 -15.07 3.81 -36.42
N ILE A 25 -14.08 2.93 -36.17
CA ILE A 25 -13.95 2.19 -34.90
C ILE A 25 -13.70 3.16 -33.74
N ALA A 26 -12.76 4.10 -33.91
CA ALA A 26 -12.41 5.08 -32.89
C ALA A 26 -13.65 5.88 -32.44
N ARG A 27 -14.43 6.38 -33.39
CA ARG A 27 -15.70 7.08 -33.11
C ARG A 27 -16.72 6.17 -32.42
N HIS A 28 -16.88 4.93 -32.89
CA HIS A 28 -17.85 3.99 -32.33
C HIS A 28 -17.53 3.60 -30.87
N LEU A 29 -16.24 3.47 -30.53
CA LEU A 29 -15.79 3.08 -29.20
C LEU A 29 -15.46 4.27 -28.28
N GLY A 30 -15.63 5.52 -28.75
CA GLY A 30 -15.26 6.72 -28.00
C GLY A 30 -13.77 6.79 -27.67
N LEU A 31 -12.92 6.34 -28.59
CA LEU A 31 -11.47 6.29 -28.43
C LEU A 31 -10.77 7.31 -29.32
N ASP A 32 -9.66 7.85 -28.83
CA ASP A 32 -8.68 8.51 -29.70
C ASP A 32 -8.01 7.50 -30.65
N ARG A 33 -7.67 7.96 -31.86
CA ARG A 33 -7.07 7.15 -32.93
C ARG A 33 -5.73 6.55 -32.50
N THR A 34 -4.90 7.27 -31.75
CA THR A 34 -3.60 6.75 -31.28
C THR A 34 -3.80 5.58 -30.32
N THR A 35 -4.82 5.66 -29.45
CA THR A 35 -5.16 4.56 -28.53
C THR A 35 -5.64 3.33 -29.29
N LEU A 36 -6.48 3.53 -30.31
CA LEU A 36 -6.93 2.44 -31.18
C LEU A 36 -5.76 1.77 -31.89
N HIS A 37 -4.89 2.55 -32.55
CA HIS A 37 -3.73 2.00 -33.25
C HIS A 37 -2.80 1.21 -32.32
N ARG A 38 -2.57 1.71 -31.09
CA ARG A 38 -1.80 0.99 -30.07
C ARG A 38 -2.46 -0.32 -29.66
N ASP A 39 -3.78 -0.33 -29.47
CA ASP A 39 -4.52 -1.53 -29.08
C ASP A 39 -4.52 -2.58 -30.22
N LEU A 40 -4.70 -2.17 -31.48
CA LEU A 40 -4.60 -3.05 -32.65
C LEU A 40 -3.18 -3.58 -32.87
N ARG A 41 -2.17 -2.73 -32.73
CA ARG A 41 -0.76 -3.12 -32.82
C ARG A 41 -0.40 -4.18 -31.77
N ARG A 42 -0.86 -4.00 -30.52
CA ARG A 42 -0.68 -5.00 -29.45
C ARG A 42 -1.26 -6.36 -29.82
N TRP A 43 -2.44 -6.38 -30.44
CA TRP A 43 -3.06 -7.61 -30.93
C TRP A 43 -2.22 -8.27 -32.02
N LEU A 44 -1.75 -7.51 -33.01
CA LEU A 44 -0.92 -8.04 -34.09
C LEU A 44 0.41 -8.61 -33.58
N GLU A 45 1.01 -7.96 -32.57
CA GLU A 45 2.29 -8.39 -32.00
C GLU A 45 2.18 -9.58 -31.03
N ARG A 46 1.05 -9.74 -30.33
CA ARG A 46 0.95 -10.63 -29.15
C ARG A 46 -0.31 -11.50 -29.10
N GLY A 47 -1.18 -11.41 -30.12
CA GLY A 47 -2.46 -12.11 -30.14
C GLY A 47 -3.29 -11.84 -28.88
N ILE A 48 -3.83 -12.92 -28.30
CA ILE A 48 -4.71 -12.88 -27.12
C ILE A 48 -4.02 -12.22 -25.92
N GLU A 49 -2.71 -12.41 -25.73
CA GLU A 49 -1.97 -11.75 -24.65
C GLU A 49 -1.99 -10.21 -24.79
N GLY A 50 -2.04 -9.72 -26.03
CA GLY A 50 -2.12 -8.29 -26.36
C GLY A 50 -3.43 -7.61 -25.94
N LEU A 51 -4.50 -8.40 -25.75
CA LEU A 51 -5.78 -7.90 -25.24
C LEU A 51 -5.68 -7.55 -23.74
N GLY A 52 -4.89 -8.32 -23.00
CA GLY A 52 -4.63 -8.12 -21.58
C GLY A 52 -3.64 -6.99 -21.27
N GLN A 53 -3.55 -6.63 -19.98
CA GLN A 53 -2.24 -6.32 -19.41
C GLN A 53 -1.72 -7.64 -18.86
N ARG A 54 -0.41 -7.88 -18.91
CA ARG A 54 0.21 -9.14 -18.45
C ARG A 54 -0.24 -9.53 -17.03
N SER A 55 -0.54 -8.55 -16.18
CA SER A 55 -1.07 -8.76 -14.83
C SER A 55 -2.57 -9.09 -14.75
N TYR A 56 -3.38 -8.68 -15.73
CA TYR A 56 -4.81 -9.01 -15.77
C TYR A 56 -5.07 -10.46 -16.18
N LEU A 57 -4.15 -11.06 -16.93
CA LEU A 57 -4.25 -12.44 -17.38
C LEU A 57 -3.78 -13.44 -16.33
N VAL A 58 -2.93 -13.01 -15.39
CA VAL A 58 -2.41 -13.86 -14.30
C VAL A 58 -3.26 -13.72 -13.03
N ASP A 59 -3.61 -12.49 -12.61
CA ASP A 59 -4.30 -12.27 -11.32
C ASP A 59 -5.44 -11.22 -11.37
N GLY A 60 -5.90 -10.84 -12.57
CA GLY A 60 -7.08 -9.97 -12.72
C GLY A 60 -6.92 -8.51 -12.25
N LYS A 61 -5.72 -8.07 -11.84
CA LYS A 61 -5.45 -6.68 -11.41
C LYS A 61 -4.21 -6.12 -12.12
N PRO A 62 -4.16 -4.83 -12.48
CA PRO A 62 -2.87 -4.18 -12.76
C PRO A 62 -1.96 -4.44 -11.57
N PRO A 63 -0.64 -4.57 -11.74
CA PRO A 63 0.22 -4.32 -10.59
C PRO A 63 -0.16 -2.90 -10.15
N GLY A 64 -0.71 -2.76 -8.95
CA GLY A 64 -0.94 -1.43 -8.39
C GLY A 64 0.36 -0.64 -8.41
N ALA A 65 0.28 0.67 -8.12
CA ALA A 65 1.48 1.39 -7.72
C ALA A 65 2.22 0.54 -6.67
N ARG A 66 3.54 0.37 -6.84
CA ARG A 66 4.34 -0.40 -5.88
C ARG A 66 3.99 0.12 -4.48
N PRO A 67 3.66 -0.77 -3.51
CA PRO A 67 3.32 -0.31 -2.18
C PRO A 67 4.42 0.60 -1.66
N ARG A 68 4.05 1.81 -1.18
CA ARG A 68 5.04 2.74 -0.56
C ARG A 68 5.75 2.09 0.62
N TRP A 69 5.08 1.17 1.30
CA TRP A 69 5.66 0.36 2.37
C TRP A 69 6.38 -0.86 1.79
N THR A 70 7.67 -1.01 2.10
CA THR A 70 8.50 -2.09 1.58
C THR A 70 8.89 -3.09 2.67
N PRO A 71 9.26 -4.34 2.32
CA PRO A 71 9.78 -5.31 3.30
C PRO A 71 11.03 -4.80 4.04
N ALA A 72 11.87 -4.00 3.38
CA ALA A 72 13.05 -3.40 4.01
C ALA A 72 12.70 -2.44 5.16
N MET A 73 11.59 -1.71 5.05
CA MET A 73 11.09 -0.87 6.15
C MET A 73 10.63 -1.71 7.33
N SER A 74 9.96 -2.83 7.06
CA SER A 74 9.56 -3.78 8.11
C SER A 74 10.78 -4.37 8.83
N ALA A 75 11.81 -4.79 8.08
CA ALA A 75 13.04 -5.32 8.67
C ALA A 75 13.75 -4.26 9.55
N PHE A 76 13.90 -3.04 9.03
CA PHE A 76 14.49 -1.93 9.77
C PHE A 76 13.76 -1.62 11.08
N LEU A 77 12.41 -1.58 11.06
CA LEU A 77 11.64 -1.40 12.29
C LEU A 77 11.82 -2.57 13.27
N GLY A 78 11.94 -3.79 12.75
CA GLY A 78 12.21 -4.97 13.56
C GLY A 78 13.54 -4.88 14.31
N GLU A 79 14.60 -4.46 13.62
CA GLU A 79 15.93 -4.21 14.22
C GLU A 79 15.86 -3.11 15.28
N LEU A 80 15.18 -2.00 14.97
CA LEU A 80 15.05 -0.86 15.89
C LEU A 80 14.30 -1.22 17.18
N LEU A 81 13.30 -2.10 17.06
CA LEU A 81 12.47 -2.58 18.16
C LEU A 81 13.07 -3.77 18.92
N ALA A 82 14.22 -4.29 18.50
CA ALA A 82 14.90 -5.39 19.20
C ALA A 82 15.65 -4.92 20.46
N GLY A 83 15.94 -3.61 20.57
CA GLY A 83 16.54 -3.02 21.75
C GLY A 83 15.55 -2.80 22.90
N GLU A 84 16.06 -2.40 24.06
CA GLU A 84 15.26 -2.12 25.27
C GLU A 84 14.61 -0.72 25.27
N GLU A 85 14.89 0.12 24.26
CA GLU A 85 14.34 1.47 24.17
C GLU A 85 12.83 1.45 23.88
N ALA A 86 12.09 2.28 24.60
CA ALA A 86 10.68 2.48 24.34
C ALA A 86 10.45 3.40 23.12
N TRP A 87 9.75 2.87 22.12
CA TRP A 87 9.44 3.59 20.89
C TRP A 87 7.99 4.06 20.81
N THR A 88 7.81 5.29 20.33
CA THR A 88 6.49 5.85 19.99
C THR A 88 6.30 5.87 18.47
N ALA A 89 5.04 5.79 18.00
CA ALA A 89 4.75 5.82 16.57
C ALA A 89 5.33 7.05 15.83
N PRO A 90 5.34 8.29 16.41
CA PRO A 90 6.02 9.42 15.79
C PRO A 90 7.54 9.24 15.68
N ARG A 91 8.24 8.76 16.71
CA ARG A 91 9.70 8.52 16.63
C ARG A 91 10.06 7.47 15.57
N LEU A 92 9.22 6.44 15.44
CA LEU A 92 9.41 5.42 14.39
C LEU A 92 9.14 5.98 12.99
N GLN A 93 8.18 6.90 12.86
CA GLN A 93 7.92 7.61 11.62
C GLN A 93 9.11 8.50 11.21
N GLU A 94 9.70 9.24 12.15
CA GLU A 94 10.91 10.03 11.91
C GLU A 94 12.10 9.14 11.50
N ALA A 95 12.27 7.98 12.15
CA ALA A 95 13.32 7.03 11.81
C ALA A 95 13.18 6.51 10.37
N LEU A 96 11.95 6.19 9.94
CA LEU A 96 11.65 5.79 8.56
C LEU A 96 11.91 6.92 7.56
N GLU A 97 11.53 8.15 7.92
CA GLU A 97 11.75 9.31 7.06
C GLU A 97 13.24 9.60 6.86
N ARG A 98 14.04 9.55 7.93
CA ARG A 98 15.50 9.73 7.85
C ARG A 98 16.19 8.64 7.05
N ARG A 99 15.73 7.38 7.17
CA ARG A 99 16.42 6.24 6.53
C ARG A 99 16.00 6.02 5.08
N PHE A 100 14.71 6.17 4.77
CA PHE A 100 14.12 5.80 3.48
C PHE A 100 13.55 7.00 2.71
N PHE A 101 13.65 8.23 3.25
CA PHE A 101 13.14 9.45 2.62
C PHE A 101 11.63 9.36 2.28
N VAL A 102 10.88 8.73 3.18
CA VAL A 102 9.41 8.57 3.07
C VAL A 102 8.70 9.15 4.27
N THR A 103 7.67 9.95 4.01
CA THR A 103 6.82 10.51 5.06
C THR A 103 5.52 9.71 5.18
N PHE A 104 5.31 9.03 6.30
CA PHE A 104 4.05 8.35 6.61
C PHE A 104 3.30 9.09 7.71
N HIS A 105 1.98 8.95 7.76
CA HIS A 105 1.25 9.33 8.97
C HIS A 105 1.60 8.32 10.09
N PRO A 106 1.77 8.74 11.36
CA PRO A 106 2.07 7.82 12.47
C PRO A 106 1.07 6.65 12.60
N GLY A 107 -0.20 6.89 12.25
CA GLY A 107 -1.24 5.86 12.19
C GLY A 107 -0.95 4.74 11.16
N THR A 108 -0.27 5.05 10.05
CA THR A 108 0.18 4.04 9.08
C THR A 108 1.25 3.15 9.68
N VAL A 109 2.23 3.74 10.38
CA VAL A 109 3.29 3.00 11.08
C VAL A 109 2.67 2.10 12.14
N ARG A 110 1.72 2.63 12.92
CA ARG A 110 0.97 1.86 13.92
C ARG A 110 0.26 0.64 13.32
N ARG A 111 -0.47 0.84 12.23
CA ARG A 111 -1.17 -0.25 11.55
C ARG A 111 -0.18 -1.32 11.06
N LYS A 112 0.95 -0.90 10.49
CA LYS A 112 1.98 -1.82 9.97
C LYS A 112 2.66 -2.62 11.07
N LEU A 113 2.94 -2.02 12.22
CA LEU A 113 3.46 -2.75 13.38
C LEU A 113 2.48 -3.80 13.90
N LEU A 114 1.18 -3.49 13.91
CA LEU A 114 0.15 -4.48 14.28
C LEU A 114 0.08 -5.64 13.28
N GLU A 115 0.18 -5.34 11.98
CA GLU A 115 0.28 -6.36 10.91
C GLU A 115 1.53 -7.24 11.07
N MET A 116 2.64 -6.68 11.58
CA MET A 116 3.87 -7.40 11.90
C MET A 116 3.80 -8.18 13.23
N GLY A 117 2.68 -8.13 13.96
CA GLY A 117 2.48 -8.87 15.21
C GLY A 117 2.82 -8.11 16.49
N TYR A 118 3.33 -6.88 16.42
CA TYR A 118 3.65 -6.10 17.61
C TYR A 118 2.40 -5.66 18.39
N ARG A 119 2.61 -5.29 19.66
CA ARG A 119 1.58 -4.77 20.56
C ARG A 119 2.11 -3.55 21.30
N TRP A 120 1.22 -2.59 21.53
CA TRP A 120 1.54 -1.38 22.29
C TRP A 120 1.44 -1.65 23.78
N LYS A 121 2.53 -1.43 24.51
CA LYS A 121 2.55 -1.45 25.98
C LYS A 121 2.82 -0.05 26.50
N ARG A 122 2.21 0.28 27.64
CA ARG A 122 2.54 1.51 28.36
C ARG A 122 3.88 1.31 29.08
N THR A 123 4.75 2.30 29.01
CA THR A 123 6.07 2.28 29.65
C THR A 123 6.01 2.47 31.16
N ARG A 124 4.93 3.07 31.68
CA ARG A 124 4.76 3.32 33.11
C ARG A 124 3.60 2.50 33.66
N TYR A 125 3.86 1.79 34.76
CA TYR A 125 2.81 1.26 35.63
C TYR A 125 2.19 2.42 36.39
N VAL A 126 0.89 2.68 36.16
CA VAL A 126 0.11 3.57 37.00
C VAL A 126 -0.81 2.66 37.81
N PRO A 127 -0.67 2.62 39.14
CA PRO A 127 -1.58 1.84 39.99
C PRO A 127 -3.03 2.27 39.72
N THR A 128 -3.91 1.30 39.52
CA THR A 128 -5.33 1.58 39.31
C THR A 128 -5.98 1.96 40.63
N GLY A 129 -6.51 3.17 40.75
CA GLY A 129 -7.24 3.63 41.94
C GLY A 129 -6.70 4.95 42.50
N LYS A 130 -7.40 5.51 43.49
CA LYS A 130 -6.85 6.61 44.31
C LYS A 130 -5.90 5.97 45.32
N PRO A 131 -4.62 6.41 45.41
CA PRO A 131 -3.72 5.95 46.46
C PRO A 131 -4.37 6.22 47.82
N THR A 132 -4.34 5.21 48.69
CA THR A 132 -4.74 5.32 50.09
C THR A 132 -3.87 6.36 50.81
N ALA A 133 -4.33 6.86 51.96
CA ALA A 133 -3.57 7.85 52.73
C ALA A 133 -2.17 7.31 53.10
N GLU A 134 -2.10 6.05 53.51
CA GLU A 134 -0.84 5.36 53.87
C GLU A 134 0.13 5.22 52.69
N GLU A 135 -0.37 4.94 51.48
CA GLU A 135 0.46 4.87 50.27
C GLU A 135 1.05 6.23 49.90
N ARG A 136 0.30 7.32 50.15
CA ARG A 136 0.79 8.68 49.93
C ARG A 136 1.86 9.07 50.94
N GLU A 137 1.67 8.71 52.21
CA GLU A 137 2.66 8.94 53.26
C GLU A 137 3.96 8.15 53.01
N ARG A 138 3.85 6.87 52.63
CA ARG A 138 5.02 6.05 52.24
C ARG A 138 5.77 6.64 51.05
N PHE A 139 5.06 7.11 50.03
CA PHE A 139 5.67 7.74 48.86
C PHE A 139 6.34 9.07 49.19
N ALA A 140 5.70 9.90 50.04
CA ALA A 140 6.28 11.16 50.50
C ALA A 140 7.54 10.95 51.36
N ALA A 141 7.53 9.96 52.25
CA ALA A 141 8.70 9.58 53.05
C ALA A 141 9.86 9.07 52.18
N ALA A 142 9.58 8.32 51.11
CA ALA A 142 10.60 7.83 50.18
C ALA A 142 11.23 8.91 49.30
N LEU A 143 10.59 10.08 49.13
CA LEU A 143 11.10 11.22 48.36
C LEU A 143 11.79 12.29 49.22
N GLY A 144 11.65 12.22 50.54
CA GLY A 144 12.17 13.20 51.50
C GLY A 144 13.42 12.77 52.26
N GLY A 145 14.10 11.71 51.84
CA GLY A 145 15.36 11.20 52.41
C GLY A 145 16.55 11.41 51.49
#